data_AF-A0A7R8VY83-F1
#
_entry.id   AF-A0A7R8VY83-F1
#
_cell.length_a   1.000
_cell.length_b   1.000
_cell.length_c   1.000
_cell.angle_alpha   90.00
_cell.angle_beta   90.00
_cell.angle_gamma   90.00
#
_symmetry.space_group_name_H-M   'P 1'
#
loop_
_entity.id
_entity.type
_entity.pdbx_description
1 polymer ?
#
loop_
_entity_poly.entity_id
_entity_poly.type
_entity_poly.pdbx_seq_one_letter_code
_entity_poly.pdbx_strand_id
1 'polypeptide(L)'
;MPKPSFEDKRKLECKEIRLQEMRTQSKMKRDVTVAVSAKGFYRTGIMCDVVQHAMLIPVLVCHLRFHRSCDMLEKVVNYKFKNRFILQLALTHPSYRENFGTNPDHARNTLTNCGIRQPEYGDRRIHYMNTRKRGINTLINIMSRFGKKEETQSNITHNERLEFLGDAVVEFLTSIHLFHMFPDLEEGGLATYRAALVQNQHLAVLAKVLNLDQFMLYAHGSDLCHDLELRHAMANCFEAFMGALFLDGGIQVPDHVFSETMFKDQDVLLGVWKNYPPHPLQEQEPAGDRKWIKSFKLLQKLTEFEENIGVQFTHIRLLARAFTDRSIGYTNLTLSLVNNRTQAVVCDDLGMTNYAVYSHPKVELKTKDRADLLEAFLGALYVDKVTTLARCFTHHS
;
A
#
# COMPACT_ATOMS: atom_id res chain seq x y z
N MET A 1 14.24 25.56 27.88
CA MET A 1 13.04 26.09 27.19
C MET A 1 12.43 27.18 28.07
N PRO A 2 11.99 28.32 27.50
CA PRO A 2 11.31 29.35 28.29
C PRO A 2 10.04 28.72 28.88
N LYS A 3 9.98 28.65 30.20
CA LYS A 3 8.78 28.20 30.90
C LYS A 3 7.67 29.23 30.63
N PRO A 4 6.42 28.80 30.40
CA PRO A 4 5.32 29.73 30.13
C PRO A 4 5.24 30.79 31.23
N SER A 5 5.09 32.05 30.81
CA SER A 5 5.01 33.20 31.72
C SER A 5 3.85 33.03 32.68
N PHE A 6 3.95 33.65 33.87
CA PHE A 6 2.85 33.69 34.82
C PHE A 6 1.58 34.29 34.20
N GLU A 7 1.73 35.28 33.32
CA GLU A 7 0.61 35.87 32.57
C GLU A 7 -0.07 34.87 31.63
N ASP A 8 0.71 34.04 30.94
CA ASP A 8 0.17 33.05 30.01
C ASP A 8 -0.58 31.95 30.77
N LYS A 9 -0.08 31.55 31.94
CA LYS A 9 -0.78 30.61 32.84
C LYS A 9 -2.12 31.18 33.30
N ARG A 10 -2.15 32.44 33.75
CA ARG A 10 -3.41 33.12 34.12
C ARG A 10 -4.37 33.25 32.95
N LYS A 11 -3.88 33.58 31.75
CA LYS A 11 -4.71 33.63 30.54
C LYS A 11 -5.33 32.27 30.22
N LEU A 12 -4.57 31.18 30.38
CA LEU A 12 -5.05 29.82 30.17
C LEU A 12 -6.13 29.45 31.20
N GLU A 13 -5.87 29.75 32.48
CA GLU A 13 -6.80 29.49 33.59
C GLU A 13 -8.12 30.25 33.39
N CYS A 14 -8.08 31.54 33.05
CA CYS A 14 -9.28 32.32 32.75
C CYS A 14 -10.05 31.74 31.55
N LYS A 15 -9.37 31.24 30.51
CA LYS A 15 -10.01 30.57 29.37
C LYS A 15 -10.66 29.25 29.77
N GLU A 16 -10.01 28.48 30.65
CA GLU A 16 -10.54 27.21 31.16
C GLU A 16 -11.79 27.41 32.01
N ILE A 17 -11.78 28.40 32.92
CA ILE A 17 -12.95 28.78 33.72
C ILE A 17 -14.11 29.20 32.81
N ARG A 18 -13.86 30.07 31.83
CA ARG A 18 -14.89 30.48 30.86
C ARG A 18 -15.44 29.29 30.05
N LEU A 19 -14.59 28.33 29.69
CA LEU A 19 -15.02 27.10 29.01
C LEU A 19 -15.92 26.24 29.92
N GLN A 20 -15.60 26.14 31.22
CA GLN A 20 -16.44 25.44 32.19
C GLN A 20 -17.79 26.13 32.37
N GLU A 21 -17.82 27.46 32.47
CA GLU A 21 -19.06 28.25 32.51
C GLU A 21 -19.93 28.02 31.27
N MET A 22 -19.32 28.02 30.07
CA MET A 22 -20.05 27.70 28.83
C MET A 22 -20.59 26.27 28.82
N ARG A 23 -19.89 25.31 29.45
CA ARG A 23 -20.34 23.92 29.59
C ARG A 23 -21.43 23.74 30.64
N THR A 24 -21.54 24.60 31.66
CA THR A 24 -22.60 24.48 32.68
C THR A 24 -23.92 25.08 32.19
N GLN A 25 -23.87 26.10 31.34
CA GLN A 25 -25.06 26.70 30.73
C GLN A 25 -25.85 25.69 29.87
N SER A 26 -27.04 25.32 30.34
CA SER A 26 -27.93 24.34 29.69
C SER A 26 -28.46 24.78 28.32
N LYS A 27 -28.54 26.09 28.06
CA LYS A 27 -28.99 26.64 26.76
C LYS A 27 -28.08 26.29 25.58
N MET A 28 -26.80 25.99 25.83
CA MET A 28 -25.82 25.67 24.78
C MET A 28 -25.43 24.19 24.72
N LYS A 29 -26.07 23.33 25.53
CA LYS A 29 -25.83 21.88 25.48
C LYS A 29 -26.62 21.25 24.33
N ARG A 30 -25.97 20.37 23.56
CA ARG A 30 -26.63 19.58 22.51
C ARG A 30 -27.60 18.54 23.08
N ASP A 31 -27.23 17.94 24.21
CA ASP A 31 -28.05 16.95 24.92
C ASP A 31 -28.63 17.60 26.18
N VAL A 32 -29.92 17.90 26.18
CA VAL A 32 -30.65 18.47 27.32
C VAL A 32 -31.71 17.49 27.76
N THR A 33 -31.72 17.14 29.05
CA THR A 33 -32.80 16.35 29.63
C THR A 33 -34.02 17.25 29.78
N VAL A 34 -35.04 17.03 28.95
CA VAL A 34 -36.30 17.78 28.97
C VAL A 34 -37.38 16.93 29.63
N ALA A 35 -38.17 17.54 30.52
CA ALA A 35 -39.37 16.92 31.05
C ALA A 35 -40.52 17.13 30.04
N VAL A 36 -41.06 16.03 29.50
CA VAL A 36 -42.19 16.06 28.56
C VAL A 36 -43.40 15.43 29.24
N SER A 37 -44.57 16.09 29.13
CA SER A 37 -45.82 15.55 29.67
C SER A 37 -46.24 14.29 28.90
N ALA A 38 -46.64 13.24 29.63
CA ALA A 38 -47.12 11.99 29.06
C ALA A 38 -48.58 12.05 28.57
N LYS A 39 -49.24 13.22 28.66
CA LYS A 39 -50.64 13.39 28.25
C LYS A 39 -50.78 13.21 26.73
N GLY A 40 -51.53 12.21 26.29
CA GLY A 40 -51.76 11.89 24.86
C GLY A 40 -50.86 10.78 24.29
N PHE A 41 -49.99 10.18 25.10
CA PHE A 41 -49.17 9.03 24.67
C PHE A 41 -49.89 7.70 24.94
N TYR A 42 -49.70 6.73 24.04
CA TYR A 42 -50.23 5.37 24.17
C TYR A 42 -49.16 4.39 24.66
N ARG A 43 -49.56 3.43 25.50
CA ARG A 43 -48.66 2.35 25.98
C ARG A 43 -48.65 1.21 24.97
N THR A 44 -47.50 0.96 24.35
CA THR A 44 -47.33 -0.08 23.31
C THR A 44 -46.81 -1.42 23.85
N GLY A 45 -46.25 -1.45 25.07
CA GLY A 45 -45.66 -2.65 25.66
C GLY A 45 -44.26 -3.00 25.15
N ILE A 46 -43.72 -2.24 24.20
CA ILE A 46 -42.36 -2.41 23.67
C ILE A 46 -41.37 -1.74 24.62
N MET A 47 -40.32 -2.48 24.97
CA MET A 47 -39.25 -2.02 25.84
C MET A 47 -38.06 -1.47 25.02
N CYS A 48 -37.20 -0.68 25.66
CA CYS A 48 -36.08 0.01 25.01
C CYS A 48 -34.93 -0.93 24.58
N ASP A 49 -34.88 -2.14 25.10
CA ASP A 49 -33.97 -3.22 24.68
C ASP A 49 -34.25 -3.66 23.24
N VAL A 50 -35.53 -3.83 22.85
CA VAL A 50 -35.93 -4.20 21.49
C VAL A 50 -35.51 -3.12 20.50
N VAL A 51 -35.67 -1.85 20.86
CA VAL A 51 -35.27 -0.71 20.04
C VAL A 51 -33.75 -0.71 19.81
N GLN A 52 -32.96 -1.01 20.84
CA GLN A 52 -31.50 -1.08 20.72
C GLN A 52 -31.06 -2.14 19.70
N HIS A 53 -31.65 -3.33 19.76
CA HIS A 53 -31.36 -4.41 18.81
C HIS A 53 -31.86 -4.06 17.39
N ALA A 54 -33.05 -3.47 17.28
CA ALA A 54 -33.60 -3.04 16.00
C ALA A 54 -32.68 -2.04 15.28
N MET A 55 -32.02 -1.14 16.03
CA MET A 55 -31.07 -0.18 15.46
C MET A 55 -29.75 -0.80 14.98
N LEU A 56 -29.42 -2.02 15.39
CA LEU A 56 -28.24 -2.76 14.91
C LEU A 56 -28.53 -3.57 13.62
N ILE A 57 -29.79 -3.89 13.35
CA ILE A 57 -30.17 -4.66 12.15
C ILE A 57 -29.75 -3.95 10.85
N PRO A 58 -29.97 -2.63 10.66
CA PRO A 58 -29.50 -1.92 9.46
C PRO A 58 -28.00 -2.04 9.23
N VAL A 59 -27.19 -2.02 10.31
CA VAL A 59 -25.73 -2.21 10.23
C VAL A 59 -25.41 -3.59 9.67
N LEU A 60 -26.03 -4.63 10.22
CA LEU A 60 -25.84 -6.01 9.75
C LEU A 60 -26.27 -6.17 8.30
N VAL A 61 -27.44 -5.63 7.92
CA VAL A 61 -27.96 -5.72 6.55
C VAL A 61 -27.01 -5.01 5.58
N CYS A 62 -26.52 -3.83 5.91
CA CYS A 62 -25.54 -3.12 5.09
C CYS A 62 -24.24 -3.91 4.94
N HIS A 63 -23.74 -4.49 6.03
CA HIS A 63 -22.54 -5.34 6.00
C HIS A 63 -22.75 -6.55 5.07
N LEU A 64 -23.86 -7.27 5.21
CA LEU A 64 -24.17 -8.43 4.35
C LEU A 64 -24.34 -8.04 2.87
N ARG A 65 -25.02 -6.92 2.60
CA ARG A 65 -25.19 -6.39 1.23
C ARG A 65 -23.85 -5.99 0.62
N PHE A 66 -22.98 -5.35 1.40
CA PHE A 66 -21.63 -4.97 0.97
C PHE A 66 -20.80 -6.21 0.61
N HIS A 67 -20.76 -7.22 1.47
CA HIS A 67 -20.04 -8.47 1.16
C HIS A 67 -20.61 -9.19 -0.06
N ARG A 68 -21.92 -9.12 -0.29
CA ARG A 68 -22.55 -9.63 -1.52
C ARG A 68 -22.19 -8.81 -2.76
N SER A 69 -21.98 -7.50 -2.64
CA SER A 69 -21.43 -6.70 -3.74
C SER A 69 -19.96 -7.04 -4.00
N CYS A 70 -19.17 -7.31 -2.96
CA CYS A 70 -17.80 -7.78 -3.12
C CYS A 70 -17.72 -9.11 -3.90
N ASP A 71 -18.71 -10.00 -3.78
CA ASP A 71 -18.78 -11.22 -4.62
C ASP A 71 -18.81 -10.90 -6.12
N MET A 72 -19.42 -9.77 -6.50
CA MET A 72 -19.45 -9.34 -7.90
C MET A 72 -18.09 -8.80 -8.32
N LEU A 73 -17.41 -8.05 -7.44
CA LEU A 73 -16.05 -7.58 -7.70
C LEU A 73 -15.06 -8.74 -7.87
N GLU A 74 -15.12 -9.74 -6.98
CA GLU A 74 -14.30 -10.97 -7.08
C GLU A 74 -14.53 -11.71 -8.41
N LYS A 75 -15.76 -11.72 -8.92
CA LYS A 75 -16.07 -12.30 -10.24
C LYS A 75 -15.52 -11.47 -11.39
N VAL A 76 -15.58 -10.14 -11.30
CA VAL A 76 -15.02 -9.25 -12.34
C VAL A 76 -13.50 -9.42 -12.45
N VAL A 77 -12.84 -9.61 -11.30
CA VAL A 77 -11.37 -9.74 -11.20
C VAL A 77 -10.90 -11.19 -11.41
N ASN A 78 -11.83 -12.15 -11.49
CA ASN A 78 -11.55 -13.58 -11.57
C ASN A 78 -10.61 -14.09 -10.47
N TYR A 79 -10.72 -13.51 -9.26
CA TYR A 79 -9.95 -13.90 -8.09
C TYR A 79 -10.83 -13.84 -6.84
N LYS A 80 -10.78 -14.91 -6.03
CA LYS A 80 -11.53 -15.01 -4.78
C LYS A 80 -10.58 -14.84 -3.60
N PHE A 81 -10.84 -13.85 -2.76
CA PHE A 81 -10.00 -13.58 -1.60
C PHE A 81 -10.16 -14.69 -0.55
N LYS A 82 -9.05 -15.12 0.03
CA LYS A 82 -9.07 -16.01 1.20
C LYS A 82 -9.55 -15.24 2.43
N ASN A 83 -9.07 -14.00 2.60
CA ASN A 83 -9.48 -13.13 3.69
C ASN A 83 -10.29 -11.90 3.20
N ARG A 84 -11.61 -11.97 3.34
CA ARG A 84 -12.53 -10.90 2.94
C ARG A 84 -12.38 -9.60 3.73
N PHE A 85 -11.82 -9.66 4.94
CA PHE A 85 -11.57 -8.45 5.71
C PHE A 85 -10.51 -7.57 5.04
N ILE A 86 -9.52 -8.17 4.37
CA ILE A 86 -8.49 -7.43 3.62
C ILE A 86 -9.14 -6.70 2.42
N LEU A 87 -10.05 -7.37 1.72
CA LEU A 87 -10.81 -6.75 0.62
C LEU A 87 -11.65 -5.57 1.10
N GLN A 88 -12.39 -5.76 2.20
CA GLN A 88 -13.16 -4.66 2.80
C GLN A 88 -12.25 -3.51 3.22
N LEU A 89 -11.12 -3.81 3.86
CA LEU A 89 -10.15 -2.80 4.28
C LEU A 89 -9.60 -2.01 3.09
N ALA A 90 -9.27 -2.69 1.98
CA ALA A 90 -8.77 -2.06 0.75
C ALA A 90 -9.76 -1.05 0.14
N LEU A 91 -11.06 -1.38 0.20
CA LEU A 91 -12.16 -0.54 -0.29
C LEU A 91 -12.56 0.59 0.68
N THR A 92 -11.98 0.64 1.89
CA THR A 92 -12.36 1.62 2.92
C THR A 92 -11.47 2.86 2.85
N HIS A 93 -12.03 3.97 2.33
CA HIS A 93 -11.34 5.25 2.24
C HIS A 93 -11.14 5.89 3.64
N PRO A 94 -10.07 6.66 3.90
CA PRO A 94 -9.80 7.26 5.23
C PRO A 94 -10.87 8.21 5.74
N SER A 95 -11.61 8.84 4.82
CA SER A 95 -12.74 9.71 5.17
C SER A 95 -13.99 8.92 5.58
N TYR A 96 -14.08 7.63 5.24
CA TYR A 96 -15.21 6.80 5.61
C TYR A 96 -15.25 6.61 7.13
N ARG A 97 -16.43 6.87 7.69
CA ARG A 97 -16.75 6.55 9.08
C ARG A 97 -17.90 5.58 9.06
N GLU A 98 -17.83 4.57 9.92
CA GLU A 98 -18.92 3.62 10.08
C GLU A 98 -20.20 4.36 10.44
N ASN A 99 -21.15 4.31 9.51
CA ASN A 99 -22.50 4.79 9.70
C ASN A 99 -23.38 3.61 10.14
N PHE A 100 -24.53 3.88 10.76
CA PHE A 100 -25.48 2.85 11.20
C PHE A 100 -26.16 2.07 10.04
N GLY A 101 -25.54 2.00 8.85
CA GLY A 101 -26.15 1.49 7.61
C GLY A 101 -27.27 2.36 7.04
N THR A 102 -27.59 3.47 7.71
CA THR A 102 -28.64 4.43 7.35
C THR A 102 -28.19 5.83 7.70
N ASN A 103 -29.04 6.84 7.43
CA ASN A 103 -28.77 8.21 7.82
C ASN A 103 -28.48 8.28 9.34
N PRO A 104 -27.27 8.70 9.74
CA PRO A 104 -26.85 8.74 11.14
C PRO A 104 -27.77 9.57 12.03
N ASP A 105 -28.44 10.60 11.50
CA ASP A 105 -29.33 11.46 12.28
C ASP A 105 -30.64 10.76 12.65
N HIS A 106 -31.20 9.92 11.78
CA HIS A 106 -32.35 9.09 12.11
C HIS A 106 -32.00 8.07 13.21
N ALA A 107 -30.82 7.47 13.11
CA ALA A 107 -30.34 6.54 14.12
C ALA A 107 -30.13 7.23 15.48
N ARG A 108 -29.48 8.41 15.48
CA ARG A 108 -29.26 9.20 16.69
C ARG A 108 -30.58 9.61 17.34
N ASN A 109 -31.52 10.16 16.56
CA ASN A 109 -32.83 10.59 17.08
C ASN A 109 -33.62 9.43 17.67
N THR A 110 -33.58 8.26 17.03
CA THR A 110 -34.26 7.05 17.54
C THR A 110 -33.65 6.58 18.86
N LEU A 111 -32.32 6.53 18.95
CA LEU A 111 -31.61 6.16 20.18
C LEU A 111 -31.83 7.17 21.32
N THR A 112 -31.88 8.47 21.02
CA THR A 112 -32.16 9.51 22.02
C THR A 112 -33.58 9.43 22.56
N ASN A 113 -34.57 9.17 21.69
CA ASN A 113 -35.99 9.17 22.08
C ASN A 113 -36.45 7.84 22.68
N CYS A 114 -35.95 6.73 22.16
CA CYS A 114 -36.46 5.38 22.43
C CYS A 114 -35.39 4.42 22.98
N GLY A 115 -34.14 4.86 23.10
CA GLY A 115 -33.04 4.07 23.63
C GLY A 115 -32.94 4.10 25.17
N ILE A 116 -31.86 3.52 25.66
CA ILE A 116 -31.56 3.43 27.10
C ILE A 116 -31.17 4.82 27.63
N ARG A 117 -31.65 5.20 28.82
CA ARG A 117 -31.47 6.55 29.38
C ARG A 117 -30.04 6.89 29.80
N GLN A 118 -29.20 5.89 30.08
CA GLN A 118 -27.80 6.07 30.49
C GLN A 118 -26.95 4.90 29.98
N PRO A 119 -26.61 4.87 28.68
CA PRO A 119 -25.66 3.88 28.19
C PRO A 119 -24.26 4.22 28.71
N GLU A 120 -23.53 3.18 29.15
CA GLU A 120 -22.13 3.32 29.50
C GLU A 120 -21.32 3.52 28.21
N TYR A 121 -20.87 4.76 27.98
CA TYR A 121 -19.94 5.05 26.89
C TYR A 121 -18.52 4.74 27.36
N GLY A 122 -17.82 3.88 26.63
CA GLY A 122 -16.39 3.65 26.84
C GLY A 122 -15.55 4.93 26.69
N ASP A 123 -14.28 4.87 27.08
CA ASP A 123 -13.41 6.04 27.07
C ASP A 123 -13.12 6.52 25.64
N ARG A 124 -13.49 7.77 25.34
CA ARG A 124 -13.23 8.43 24.04
C ARG A 124 -11.75 8.47 23.70
N ARG A 125 -10.85 8.37 24.69
CA ARG A 125 -9.39 8.35 24.49
C ARG A 125 -8.93 7.26 23.53
N ILE A 126 -9.61 6.10 23.50
CA ILE A 126 -9.26 4.98 22.62
C ILE A 126 -9.32 5.42 21.15
N HIS A 127 -10.38 6.14 20.77
CA HIS A 127 -10.53 6.67 19.41
C HIS A 127 -9.47 7.72 19.09
N TYR A 128 -9.16 8.61 20.04
CA TYR A 128 -8.12 9.64 19.87
C TYR A 128 -6.72 9.04 19.69
N MET A 129 -6.39 7.96 20.39
CA MET A 129 -5.08 7.31 20.28
C MET A 129 -4.87 6.64 18.92
N ASN A 130 -5.92 6.08 18.32
CA ASN A 130 -5.84 5.36 17.05
C ASN A 130 -5.93 6.27 15.81
N THR A 131 -6.56 7.45 15.92
CA THR A 131 -6.81 8.34 14.77
C THR A 131 -5.83 9.52 14.66
N ARG A 132 -5.17 9.92 15.76
CA ARG A 132 -4.32 11.11 15.76
C ARG A 132 -2.95 10.83 15.13
N LYS A 133 -2.77 11.32 13.90
CA LYS A 133 -1.50 11.23 13.14
C LYS A 133 -0.61 12.47 13.25
N ARG A 134 -1.13 13.60 13.76
CA ARG A 134 -0.46 14.92 13.71
C ARG A 134 0.08 15.38 15.06
N GLY A 135 1.33 15.89 15.02
CA GLY A 135 2.03 16.52 16.15
C GLY A 135 3.41 15.91 16.40
N ILE A 136 4.34 16.71 16.94
CA ILE A 136 5.71 16.24 17.21
C ILE A 136 5.74 15.10 18.24
N ASN A 137 4.91 15.18 19.28
CA ASN A 137 4.83 14.13 20.30
C ASN A 137 4.31 12.80 19.74
N THR A 138 3.33 12.85 18.84
CA THR A 138 2.82 11.63 18.17
C THR A 138 3.85 11.08 17.20
N LEU A 139 4.54 11.94 16.45
CA LEU A 139 5.63 11.53 15.55
C LEU A 139 6.76 10.85 16.33
N ILE A 140 7.25 11.47 17.41
CA ILE A 140 8.31 10.89 18.26
C ILE A 140 7.88 9.54 18.82
N ASN A 141 6.64 9.43 19.34
CA ASN A 141 6.12 8.16 19.86
C ASN A 141 6.01 7.09 18.77
N ILE A 142 5.58 7.44 17.56
CA ILE A 142 5.51 6.51 16.43
C ILE A 142 6.91 6.08 15.99
N MET A 143 7.85 7.02 15.86
CA MET A 143 9.24 6.74 15.46
C MET A 143 10.05 5.99 16.53
N SER A 144 9.68 6.12 17.81
CA SER A 144 10.33 5.37 18.90
C SER A 144 9.82 3.93 19.02
N ARG A 145 8.71 3.59 18.35
CA ARG A 145 8.21 2.20 18.36
C ARG A 145 9.06 1.38 17.40
N PHE A 146 9.72 0.36 17.96
CA PHE A 146 10.41 -0.64 17.16
C PHE A 146 9.41 -1.66 16.58
N GLY A 147 9.82 -2.39 15.54
CA GLY A 147 8.99 -3.42 14.92
C GLY A 147 8.49 -4.45 15.94
N LYS A 148 7.22 -4.87 15.83
CA LYS A 148 6.68 -5.98 16.61
C LYS A 148 7.18 -7.30 16.02
N LYS A 149 7.57 -8.25 16.87
CA LYS A 149 8.01 -9.59 16.44
C LYS A 149 6.86 -10.48 15.99
N GLU A 150 5.64 -10.21 16.44
CA GLU A 150 4.44 -10.98 16.11
C GLU A 150 3.44 -10.10 15.36
N GLU A 151 2.87 -10.66 14.30
CA GLU A 151 1.82 -10.04 13.53
C GLU A 151 0.49 -10.12 14.28
N THR A 152 -0.10 -8.96 14.52
CA THR A 152 -1.44 -8.83 15.12
C THR A 152 -2.29 -8.03 14.15
N GLN A 153 -3.62 -8.22 14.19
CA GLN A 153 -4.54 -7.43 13.37
C GLN A 153 -4.30 -5.93 13.59
N SER A 154 -4.26 -5.17 12.50
CA SER A 154 -4.08 -3.73 12.57
C SER A 154 -5.33 -3.06 13.10
N ASN A 155 -5.17 -2.24 14.13
CA ASN A 155 -6.23 -1.36 14.65
C ASN A 155 -6.62 -0.20 13.70
N ILE A 156 -5.95 -0.11 12.54
CA ILE A 156 -6.21 0.90 11.51
C ILE A 156 -7.25 0.33 10.57
N THR A 157 -8.36 1.04 10.42
CA THR A 157 -9.56 0.59 9.69
C THR A 157 -9.70 1.24 8.30
N HIS A 158 -8.63 1.81 7.76
CA HIS A 158 -8.61 2.43 6.42
C HIS A 158 -7.43 1.93 5.58
N ASN A 159 -7.55 2.13 4.27
CA ASN A 159 -6.72 1.52 3.25
C ASN A 159 -5.31 2.12 3.04
N GLU A 160 -4.93 3.25 3.66
CA GLU A 160 -3.63 3.92 3.42
C GLU A 160 -2.40 3.01 3.54
N ARG A 161 -2.42 2.01 4.44
CA ARG A 161 -1.28 1.07 4.55
C ARG A 161 -1.21 0.10 3.38
N LEU A 162 -2.37 -0.28 2.85
CA LEU A 162 -2.47 -1.12 1.66
C LEU A 162 -2.13 -0.31 0.41
N GLU A 163 -2.53 0.97 0.36
CA GLU A 163 -2.13 1.93 -0.69
C GLU A 163 -0.60 2.00 -0.78
N PHE A 164 0.08 2.24 0.35
CA PHE A 164 1.54 2.29 0.39
C PHE A 164 2.21 1.00 -0.13
N LEU A 165 1.68 -0.16 0.23
CA LEU A 165 2.21 -1.44 -0.28
C LEU A 165 1.89 -1.62 -1.77
N GLY A 166 0.68 -1.24 -2.18
CA GLY A 166 0.17 -1.37 -3.52
C GLY A 166 0.89 -0.50 -4.54
N ASP A 167 1.25 0.72 -4.17
CA ASP A 167 2.10 1.63 -4.94
C ASP A 167 3.42 0.93 -5.31
N ALA A 168 4.12 0.39 -4.31
CA ALA A 168 5.35 -0.38 -4.52
C ALA A 168 5.13 -1.63 -5.40
N VAL A 169 4.00 -2.32 -5.27
CA VAL A 169 3.67 -3.49 -6.11
C VAL A 169 3.44 -3.09 -7.56
N VAL A 170 2.68 -2.01 -7.81
CA VAL A 170 2.39 -1.53 -9.16
C VAL A 170 3.66 -0.99 -9.82
N GLU A 171 4.48 -0.23 -9.09
CA GLU A 171 5.80 0.20 -9.56
C GLU A 171 6.71 -0.97 -9.92
N PHE A 172 6.71 -2.02 -9.11
CA PHE A 172 7.52 -3.21 -9.34
C PHE A 172 7.07 -3.99 -10.58
N LEU A 173 5.76 -4.27 -10.70
CA LEU A 173 5.19 -4.98 -11.85
C LEU A 173 5.45 -4.22 -13.15
N THR A 174 5.15 -2.93 -13.19
CA THR A 174 5.41 -2.10 -14.38
C THR A 174 6.90 -2.08 -14.75
N SER A 175 7.80 -1.99 -13.77
CA SER A 175 9.24 -2.00 -14.02
C SER A 175 9.73 -3.31 -14.65
N ILE A 176 9.27 -4.46 -14.15
CA ILE A 176 9.65 -5.78 -14.69
C ILE A 176 9.18 -5.94 -16.12
N HIS A 177 7.91 -5.64 -16.37
CA HIS A 177 7.32 -5.77 -17.70
C HIS A 177 8.04 -4.89 -18.71
N LEU A 178 8.25 -3.61 -18.38
CA LEU A 178 8.97 -2.67 -19.25
C LEU A 178 10.42 -3.12 -19.49
N PHE A 179 11.11 -3.61 -18.45
CA PHE A 179 12.48 -4.09 -18.57
C PHE A 179 12.62 -5.27 -19.55
N HIS A 180 11.70 -6.23 -19.48
CA HIS A 180 11.75 -7.41 -20.36
C HIS A 180 11.25 -7.14 -21.78
N MET A 181 10.25 -6.27 -21.96
CA MET A 181 9.71 -5.97 -23.29
C MET A 181 10.60 -5.03 -24.10
N PHE A 182 11.38 -4.17 -23.46
CA PHE A 182 12.21 -3.16 -24.13
C PHE A 182 13.69 -3.30 -23.78
N PRO A 183 14.37 -4.39 -24.20
CA PRO A 183 15.78 -4.65 -23.86
C PRO A 183 16.75 -3.62 -24.45
N ASP A 184 16.37 -2.94 -25.53
CA ASP A 184 17.18 -1.93 -26.22
C ASP A 184 16.93 -0.50 -25.71
N LEU A 185 15.95 -0.30 -24.82
CA LEU A 185 15.60 1.02 -24.31
C LEU A 185 16.44 1.38 -23.09
N GLU A 186 16.96 2.61 -23.08
CA GLU A 186 17.72 3.12 -21.95
C GLU A 186 16.83 3.40 -20.72
N GLU A 187 17.47 3.42 -19.54
CA GLU A 187 16.83 3.71 -18.24
C GLU A 187 15.92 4.95 -18.27
N GLY A 188 16.35 6.03 -18.90
CA GLY A 188 15.55 7.26 -19.00
C GLY A 188 14.22 7.07 -19.74
N GLY A 189 14.23 6.25 -20.81
CA GLY A 189 13.02 5.88 -21.54
C GLY A 189 12.11 5.00 -20.70
N LEU A 190 12.67 3.96 -20.06
CA LEU A 190 11.93 3.06 -19.17
C LEU A 190 11.29 3.80 -18.00
N ALA A 191 12.02 4.72 -17.36
CA ALA A 191 11.51 5.54 -16.27
C ALA A 191 10.37 6.46 -16.70
N THR A 192 10.42 6.99 -17.93
CA THR A 192 9.35 7.82 -18.49
C THR A 192 8.08 7.00 -18.73
N TYR A 193 8.21 5.79 -19.30
CA TYR A 193 7.08 4.87 -19.46
C TYR A 193 6.48 4.47 -18.11
N ARG A 194 7.34 4.09 -17.15
CA ARG A 194 6.90 3.72 -15.79
C ARG A 194 6.13 4.86 -15.13
N ALA A 195 6.67 6.08 -15.15
CA ALA A 195 6.01 7.24 -14.56
C ALA A 195 4.64 7.53 -15.20
N ALA A 196 4.51 7.33 -16.52
CA ALA A 196 3.24 7.51 -17.22
C ALA A 196 2.20 6.43 -16.84
N LEU A 197 2.62 5.16 -16.70
CA LEU A 197 1.71 4.06 -16.36
C LEU A 197 1.25 4.08 -14.89
N VAL A 198 2.12 4.51 -13.97
CA VAL A 198 1.85 4.55 -12.52
C VAL A 198 1.24 5.89 -12.09
N GLN A 199 1.12 6.87 -13.00
CA GLN A 199 0.49 8.15 -12.66
C GLN A 199 -0.95 7.96 -12.17
N ASN A 200 -1.34 8.66 -11.09
CA ASN A 200 -2.69 8.55 -10.50
C ASN A 200 -3.81 8.78 -11.51
N GLN A 201 -3.59 9.62 -12.53
CA GLN A 201 -4.57 9.84 -13.61
C GLN A 201 -4.85 8.56 -14.40
N HIS A 202 -3.80 7.81 -14.73
CA HIS A 202 -3.92 6.54 -15.43
C HIS A 202 -4.52 5.46 -14.52
N LEU A 203 -4.06 5.37 -13.27
CA LEU A 203 -4.61 4.42 -12.29
C LEU A 203 -6.10 4.67 -11.99
N ALA A 204 -6.56 5.92 -11.98
CA ALA A 204 -7.98 6.24 -11.85
C ALA A 204 -8.81 5.70 -13.03
N VAL A 205 -8.27 5.72 -14.25
CA VAL A 205 -8.90 5.12 -15.43
C VAL A 205 -8.99 3.60 -15.27
N LEU A 206 -7.91 2.94 -14.84
CA LEU A 206 -7.92 1.50 -14.56
C LEU A 206 -8.91 1.12 -13.45
N ALA A 207 -8.98 1.92 -12.38
CA ALA A 207 -10.00 1.77 -11.33
C ALA A 207 -11.42 1.81 -11.91
N LYS A 208 -11.67 2.69 -12.88
CA LYS A 208 -12.98 2.80 -13.54
C LYS A 208 -13.29 1.58 -14.40
N VAL A 209 -12.30 0.99 -15.08
CA VAL A 209 -12.45 -0.26 -15.85
C VAL A 209 -12.92 -1.43 -14.96
N LEU A 210 -12.47 -1.44 -13.69
CA LEU A 210 -12.92 -2.36 -12.65
C LEU A 210 -14.21 -1.93 -11.93
N ASN A 211 -14.76 -0.76 -12.25
CA ASN A 211 -15.89 -0.13 -11.56
C ASN A 211 -15.69 0.04 -10.05
N LEU A 212 -14.46 0.29 -9.59
CA LEU A 212 -14.15 0.43 -8.15
C LEU A 212 -14.90 1.58 -7.47
N ASP A 213 -15.32 2.59 -8.24
CA ASP A 213 -16.15 3.70 -7.76
C ASP A 213 -17.50 3.25 -7.16
N GLN A 214 -18.03 2.10 -7.61
CA GLN A 214 -19.29 1.56 -7.10
C GLN A 214 -19.13 0.75 -5.81
N PHE A 215 -17.92 0.26 -5.54
CA PHE A 215 -17.62 -0.60 -4.39
C PHE A 215 -16.88 0.12 -3.27
N MET A 216 -16.20 1.23 -3.58
CA MET A 216 -15.45 2.00 -2.60
C MET A 216 -16.36 2.61 -1.52
N LEU A 217 -16.01 2.40 -0.26
CA LEU A 217 -16.65 3.06 0.88
C LEU A 217 -16.08 4.48 1.01
N TYR A 218 -16.84 5.44 0.50
CA TYR A 218 -16.47 6.86 0.45
C TYR A 218 -17.56 7.71 1.09
N ALA A 219 -17.17 8.70 1.92
CA ALA A 219 -18.10 9.43 2.78
C ALA A 219 -18.14 10.95 2.54
N HIS A 220 -17.47 11.48 1.51
CA HIS A 220 -17.59 12.91 1.23
C HIS A 220 -19.00 13.22 0.72
N GLY A 221 -19.62 14.26 1.29
CA GLY A 221 -20.94 14.72 0.88
C GLY A 221 -20.93 15.27 -0.55
N SER A 222 -22.12 15.52 -1.10
CA SER A 222 -22.34 16.09 -2.45
C SER A 222 -21.48 17.32 -2.73
N ASP A 223 -21.17 18.12 -1.72
CA ASP A 223 -20.45 19.39 -1.85
C ASP A 223 -18.91 19.23 -1.90
N LEU A 224 -18.40 18.05 -1.54
CA LEU A 224 -16.96 17.71 -1.57
C LEU A 224 -16.61 16.67 -2.63
N CYS A 225 -17.58 16.09 -3.33
CA CYS A 225 -17.32 15.09 -4.38
C CYS A 225 -16.98 15.78 -5.71
N HIS A 226 -15.89 16.53 -5.75
CA HIS A 226 -15.35 17.01 -7.02
C HIS A 226 -14.78 15.82 -7.80
N ASP A 227 -15.04 15.78 -9.11
CA ASP A 227 -14.56 14.71 -9.99
C ASP A 227 -13.05 14.45 -9.85
N LEU A 228 -12.26 15.49 -9.62
CA LEU A 228 -10.82 15.38 -9.41
C LEU A 228 -10.49 14.61 -8.12
N GLU A 229 -11.13 14.96 -7.01
CA GLU A 229 -10.91 14.31 -5.71
C GLU A 229 -11.37 12.86 -5.74
N LEU A 230 -12.49 12.58 -6.42
CA LEU A 230 -12.97 11.21 -6.62
C LEU A 230 -11.97 10.39 -7.44
N ARG A 231 -11.41 10.94 -8.53
CA ARG A 231 -10.38 10.25 -9.33
C ARG A 231 -9.12 9.96 -8.51
N HIS A 232 -8.67 10.91 -7.68
CA HIS A 232 -7.56 10.66 -6.77
C HIS A 232 -7.88 9.54 -5.77
N ALA A 233 -9.05 9.57 -5.13
CA ALA A 233 -9.47 8.50 -4.22
C ALA A 233 -9.58 7.13 -4.93
N MET A 234 -10.05 7.11 -6.18
CA MET A 234 -10.11 5.90 -7.00
C MET A 234 -8.73 5.33 -7.31
N ALA A 235 -7.75 6.17 -7.65
CA ALA A 235 -6.37 5.74 -7.89
C ALA A 235 -5.77 5.10 -6.63
N ASN A 236 -5.89 5.78 -5.48
CA ASN A 236 -5.43 5.26 -4.19
C ASN A 236 -6.14 3.94 -3.81
N CYS A 237 -7.44 3.84 -4.10
CA CYS A 237 -8.20 2.61 -3.90
C CYS A 237 -7.72 1.48 -4.82
N PHE A 238 -7.33 1.79 -6.06
CA PHE A 238 -6.75 0.81 -6.98
C PHE A 238 -5.42 0.28 -6.44
N GLU A 239 -4.51 1.16 -6.03
CA GLU A 239 -3.24 0.77 -5.40
C GLU A 239 -3.50 -0.09 -4.16
N ALA A 240 -4.38 0.35 -3.26
CA ALA A 240 -4.74 -0.43 -2.08
C ALA A 240 -5.32 -1.81 -2.42
N PHE A 241 -6.11 -1.91 -3.49
CA PHE A 241 -6.63 -3.18 -3.99
C PHE A 241 -5.50 -4.08 -4.54
N MET A 242 -4.54 -3.53 -5.28
CA MET A 242 -3.35 -4.26 -5.73
C MET A 242 -2.50 -4.76 -4.57
N GLY A 243 -2.30 -3.94 -3.54
CA GLY A 243 -1.62 -4.34 -2.30
C GLY A 243 -2.37 -5.44 -1.53
N ALA A 244 -3.70 -5.40 -1.54
CA ALA A 244 -4.53 -6.45 -0.95
C ALA A 244 -4.41 -7.78 -1.70
N LEU A 245 -4.44 -7.75 -3.05
CA LEU A 245 -4.23 -8.95 -3.88
C LEU A 245 -2.85 -9.55 -3.65
N PHE A 246 -1.82 -8.72 -3.57
CA PHE A 246 -0.45 -9.16 -3.28
C PHE A 246 -0.35 -9.88 -1.92
N LEU A 247 -0.98 -9.34 -0.87
CA LEU A 247 -0.97 -9.96 0.46
C LEU A 247 -1.70 -11.30 0.53
N ASP A 248 -2.79 -11.47 -0.24
CA ASP A 248 -3.63 -12.67 -0.19
C ASP A 248 -3.13 -13.79 -1.13
N GLY A 249 -2.63 -13.39 -2.31
CA GLY A 249 -2.32 -14.29 -3.44
C GLY A 249 -0.86 -14.30 -3.91
N GLY A 250 0.01 -13.45 -3.35
CA GLY A 250 1.39 -13.28 -3.84
C GLY A 250 1.44 -12.44 -5.12
N ILE A 251 2.61 -12.34 -5.78
CA ILE A 251 2.84 -11.40 -6.89
C ILE A 251 2.12 -11.76 -8.20
N GLN A 252 1.80 -13.04 -8.42
CA GLN A 252 1.20 -13.51 -9.68
C GLN A 252 -0.25 -13.02 -9.85
N VAL A 253 -1.01 -12.96 -8.76
CA VAL A 253 -2.40 -12.51 -8.76
C VAL A 253 -2.53 -11.02 -9.16
N PRO A 254 -1.86 -10.06 -8.50
CA PRO A 254 -1.89 -8.67 -8.93
C PRO A 254 -1.31 -8.53 -10.34
N ASP A 255 -0.27 -9.28 -10.73
CA ASP A 255 0.24 -9.22 -12.11
C ASP A 255 -0.83 -9.57 -13.16
N HIS A 256 -1.54 -10.67 -12.93
CA HIS A 256 -2.64 -11.10 -13.79
C HIS A 256 -3.74 -10.06 -13.88
N VAL A 257 -4.21 -9.57 -12.72
CA VAL A 257 -5.28 -8.56 -12.64
C VAL A 257 -4.86 -7.26 -13.30
N PHE A 258 -3.64 -6.79 -13.06
CA PHE A 258 -3.09 -5.57 -13.64
C PHE A 258 -3.00 -5.65 -15.16
N SER A 259 -2.54 -6.79 -15.68
CA SER A 259 -2.44 -7.03 -17.12
C SER A 259 -3.83 -7.03 -17.77
N GLU A 260 -4.81 -7.72 -17.17
CA GLU A 260 -6.18 -7.77 -17.69
C GLU A 260 -6.91 -6.45 -17.61
N THR A 261 -6.64 -5.63 -16.60
CA THR A 261 -7.25 -4.30 -16.50
C THR A 261 -6.65 -3.31 -17.50
N MET A 262 -5.34 -3.40 -17.77
CA MET A 262 -4.68 -2.55 -18.76
C MET A 262 -5.15 -2.84 -20.19
N PHE A 263 -5.30 -4.12 -20.56
CA PHE A 263 -5.55 -4.53 -21.95
C PHE A 263 -6.89 -5.26 -22.16
N LYS A 264 -7.90 -4.93 -21.36
CA LYS A 264 -9.22 -5.61 -21.35
C LYS A 264 -9.86 -5.80 -22.72
N ASP A 265 -9.66 -4.87 -23.64
CA ASP A 265 -10.25 -4.87 -24.99
C ASP A 265 -9.21 -5.24 -26.09
N GLN A 266 -7.99 -5.64 -25.72
CA GLN A 266 -6.85 -5.82 -26.63
C GLN A 266 -6.12 -7.14 -26.37
N ASP A 267 -6.76 -8.26 -26.73
CA ASP A 267 -6.24 -9.62 -26.49
C ASP A 267 -4.81 -9.86 -27.01
N VAL A 268 -4.48 -9.28 -28.17
CA VAL A 268 -3.14 -9.42 -28.77
C VAL A 268 -2.09 -8.77 -27.87
N LEU A 269 -2.35 -7.57 -27.37
CA LEU A 269 -1.43 -6.83 -26.51
C LEU A 269 -1.35 -7.46 -25.11
N LEU A 270 -2.48 -7.96 -24.60
CA LEU A 270 -2.52 -8.75 -23.37
C LEU A 270 -1.62 -9.98 -23.46
N GLY A 271 -1.67 -10.71 -24.59
CA GLY A 271 -0.84 -11.89 -24.83
C GLY A 271 0.66 -11.59 -24.84
N VAL A 272 1.04 -10.46 -25.44
CA VAL A 272 2.44 -9.98 -25.47
C VAL A 272 2.90 -9.53 -24.08
N TRP A 273 2.07 -8.77 -23.36
CA TRP A 273 2.37 -8.29 -22.03
C TRP A 273 2.50 -9.44 -21.01
N LYS A 274 1.57 -10.39 -21.01
CA LYS A 274 1.62 -11.56 -20.11
C LYS A 274 2.82 -12.48 -20.39
N ASN A 275 3.25 -12.58 -21.66
CA ASN A 275 4.32 -13.48 -22.08
C ASN A 275 5.54 -12.70 -22.59
N TYR A 276 6.09 -11.84 -21.74
CA TYR A 276 7.32 -11.14 -22.08
C TYR A 276 8.50 -12.12 -22.25
N PRO A 277 9.44 -11.83 -23.16
CA PRO A 277 10.57 -12.71 -23.43
C PRO A 277 11.56 -12.76 -22.24
N PRO A 278 12.32 -13.86 -22.10
CA PRO A 278 13.42 -13.92 -21.14
C PRO A 278 14.50 -12.88 -21.49
N HIS A 279 15.39 -12.59 -20.54
CA HIS A 279 16.46 -11.64 -20.81
C HIS A 279 17.36 -12.14 -21.96
N PRO A 280 17.86 -11.29 -22.88
CA PRO A 280 18.64 -11.73 -24.05
C PRO A 280 19.84 -12.62 -23.71
N LEU A 281 20.48 -12.40 -22.56
CA LEU A 281 21.58 -13.27 -22.08
C LEU A 281 21.13 -14.69 -21.69
N GLN A 282 19.90 -14.84 -21.19
CA GLN A 282 19.32 -16.15 -20.91
C GLN A 282 18.86 -16.84 -22.22
N GLU A 283 18.38 -16.06 -23.19
CA GLU A 283 17.98 -16.58 -24.50
C GLU A 283 19.16 -17.13 -25.31
N GLN A 284 20.32 -16.48 -25.23
CA GLN A 284 21.56 -16.97 -25.86
C GLN A 284 21.97 -18.36 -25.37
N GLU A 285 21.74 -18.67 -24.09
CA GLU A 285 22.21 -19.90 -23.45
C GLU A 285 21.19 -20.41 -22.40
N PRO A 286 20.09 -21.05 -22.83
CA PRO A 286 18.99 -21.43 -21.93
C PRO A 286 19.36 -22.42 -20.82
N ALA A 287 20.43 -23.20 -21.02
CA ALA A 287 20.92 -24.20 -20.07
C ALA A 287 21.94 -23.61 -19.05
N GLY A 288 22.31 -22.33 -19.18
CA GLY A 288 23.24 -21.64 -18.31
C GLY A 288 24.65 -21.45 -18.89
N ASP A 289 25.39 -20.51 -18.29
CA ASP A 289 26.62 -19.94 -18.85
C ASP A 289 27.91 -20.44 -18.21
N ARG A 290 27.83 -21.43 -17.32
CA ARG A 290 28.98 -21.86 -16.49
C ARG A 290 30.17 -22.40 -17.28
N LYS A 291 29.96 -22.86 -18.52
CA LYS A 291 31.03 -23.30 -19.42
C LYS A 291 32.07 -22.20 -19.70
N TRP A 292 31.67 -20.93 -19.69
CA TRP A 292 32.53 -19.79 -20.02
C TRP A 292 33.48 -19.37 -18.88
N ILE A 293 33.27 -19.86 -17.66
CA ILE A 293 34.07 -19.48 -16.49
C ILE A 293 35.55 -19.79 -16.70
N LYS A 294 35.88 -20.92 -17.34
CA LYS A 294 37.27 -21.32 -17.59
C LYS A 294 37.98 -20.40 -18.59
N SER A 295 37.23 -19.77 -19.50
CA SER A 295 37.77 -18.96 -20.58
C SER A 295 38.07 -17.51 -20.18
N PHE A 296 37.40 -16.98 -19.15
CA PHE A 296 37.51 -15.57 -18.78
C PHE A 296 37.92 -15.39 -17.31
N LYS A 297 39.05 -14.70 -17.09
CA LYS A 297 39.57 -14.39 -15.74
C LYS A 297 38.58 -13.57 -14.89
N LEU A 298 37.78 -12.70 -15.52
CA LEU A 298 36.73 -11.94 -14.82
C LEU A 298 35.68 -12.87 -14.18
N LEU A 299 35.24 -13.89 -14.91
CA LEU A 299 34.23 -14.84 -14.42
C LEU A 299 34.78 -15.70 -13.27
N GLN A 300 36.07 -16.04 -13.29
CA GLN A 300 36.74 -16.75 -12.18
C GLN A 300 36.76 -15.90 -10.89
N LYS A 301 36.99 -14.59 -11.02
CA LYS A 301 36.92 -13.68 -9.88
C LYS A 301 35.50 -13.54 -9.35
N LEU A 302 34.49 -13.53 -10.22
CA LEU A 302 33.08 -13.49 -9.81
C LEU A 302 32.61 -14.80 -9.15
N THR A 303 33.21 -15.95 -9.48
CA THR A 303 32.91 -17.21 -8.76
C THR A 303 33.38 -17.18 -7.31
N GLU A 304 34.51 -16.53 -7.00
CA GLU A 304 34.94 -16.32 -5.60
C GLU A 304 33.92 -15.47 -4.83
N PHE A 305 33.33 -14.47 -5.49
CA PHE A 305 32.26 -13.66 -4.92
C PHE A 305 30.95 -14.45 -4.70
N GLU A 306 30.56 -15.32 -5.63
CA GLU A 306 29.42 -16.24 -5.44
C GLU A 306 29.59 -17.13 -4.21
N GLU A 307 30.80 -17.68 -4.01
CA GLU A 307 31.13 -18.53 -2.86
C GLU A 307 31.06 -17.75 -1.55
N ASN A 308 31.54 -16.50 -1.53
CA ASN A 308 31.48 -15.63 -0.35
C ASN A 308 30.04 -15.28 0.06
N ILE A 309 29.13 -15.11 -0.91
CA ILE A 309 27.71 -14.81 -0.64
C ILE A 309 26.89 -16.10 -0.39
N GLY A 310 27.37 -17.25 -0.87
CA GLY A 310 26.65 -18.51 -0.79
C GLY A 310 25.51 -18.65 -1.80
N VAL A 311 25.56 -17.90 -2.91
CA VAL A 311 24.53 -17.95 -3.97
C VAL A 311 25.18 -18.23 -5.32
N GLN A 312 24.83 -19.37 -5.92
CA GLN A 312 25.36 -19.80 -7.22
C GLN A 312 24.44 -19.36 -8.36
N PHE A 313 24.88 -18.51 -9.30
CA PHE A 313 24.06 -18.12 -10.46
C PHE A 313 24.04 -19.21 -11.53
N THR A 314 22.92 -19.31 -12.26
CA THR A 314 22.81 -20.14 -13.47
C THR A 314 23.47 -19.45 -14.67
N HIS A 315 23.23 -18.14 -14.80
CA HIS A 315 23.81 -17.28 -15.84
C HIS A 315 24.75 -16.26 -15.20
N ILE A 316 26.02 -16.65 -15.02
CA ILE A 316 27.06 -15.78 -14.41
C ILE A 316 27.28 -14.48 -15.19
N ARG A 317 26.87 -14.42 -16.47
CA ARG A 317 26.94 -13.20 -17.28
C ARG A 317 25.96 -12.11 -16.82
N LEU A 318 24.84 -12.47 -16.18
CA LEU A 318 23.94 -11.50 -15.55
C LEU A 318 24.64 -10.81 -14.38
N LEU A 319 25.36 -11.58 -13.56
CA LEU A 319 26.19 -11.05 -12.49
C LEU A 319 27.31 -10.17 -13.05
N ALA A 320 28.01 -10.62 -14.10
CA ALA A 320 29.04 -9.80 -14.74
C ALA A 320 28.50 -8.46 -15.25
N ARG A 321 27.30 -8.46 -15.85
CA ARG A 321 26.60 -7.24 -16.32
C ARG A 321 26.17 -6.32 -15.18
N ALA A 322 25.82 -6.86 -14.02
CA ALA A 322 25.52 -6.05 -12.83
C ALA A 322 26.76 -5.35 -12.26
N PHE A 323 27.93 -5.96 -12.41
CA PHE A 323 29.21 -5.43 -11.91
C PHE A 323 29.96 -4.54 -12.91
N THR A 324 29.44 -4.35 -14.12
CA THR A 324 30.01 -3.43 -15.11
C THR A 324 29.52 -2.00 -14.89
N ASP A 325 30.45 -1.08 -14.64
CA ASP A 325 30.13 0.34 -14.50
C ASP A 325 29.75 0.97 -15.84
N ARG A 326 28.93 2.03 -15.79
CA ARG A 326 28.47 2.79 -16.96
C ARG A 326 29.62 3.34 -17.83
N SER A 327 30.81 3.48 -17.23
CA SER A 327 32.03 3.93 -17.91
C SER A 327 32.55 2.96 -18.99
N ILE A 328 32.10 1.70 -19.01
CA ILE A 328 32.46 0.68 -20.02
C ILE A 328 31.60 0.77 -21.30
N GLY A 329 30.60 1.66 -21.33
CA GLY A 329 29.63 1.74 -22.42
C GLY A 329 28.54 0.67 -22.29
N TYR A 330 27.32 1.03 -22.71
CA TYR A 330 26.07 0.26 -22.63
C TYR A 330 25.84 -0.59 -21.36
N THR A 331 25.61 0.06 -20.21
CA THR A 331 24.80 -0.52 -19.12
C THR A 331 24.27 0.59 -18.21
N ASN A 332 22.95 0.82 -18.24
CA ASN A 332 22.23 1.61 -17.23
C ASN A 332 21.10 0.75 -16.66
N LEU A 333 21.23 0.37 -15.40
CA LEU A 333 20.18 -0.21 -14.58
C LEU A 333 20.28 0.50 -13.23
N THR A 334 19.33 1.37 -12.88
CA THR A 334 18.93 1.55 -11.48
C THR A 334 17.55 2.20 -11.33
N LEU A 335 16.84 1.75 -10.28
CA LEU A 335 15.69 2.39 -9.66
C LEU A 335 15.77 2.00 -8.17
N SER A 336 15.92 2.97 -7.26
CA SER A 336 15.52 2.71 -5.88
C SER A 336 15.00 3.92 -5.12
N LEU A 337 14.11 3.58 -4.20
CA LEU A 337 13.50 4.43 -3.17
C LEU A 337 14.34 4.46 -1.86
N VAL A 338 15.46 3.73 -1.79
CA VAL A 338 16.21 3.48 -0.55
C VAL A 338 17.37 4.45 -0.42
N ASN A 339 17.76 4.81 0.80
CA ASN A 339 18.84 5.78 1.02
C ASN A 339 20.18 5.24 0.50
N ASN A 340 20.76 5.92 -0.50
CA ASN A 340 22.05 5.59 -1.10
C ASN A 340 23.18 5.42 -0.07
N ARG A 341 23.13 6.11 1.08
CA ARG A 341 24.15 5.97 2.12
C ARG A 341 24.11 4.60 2.80
N THR A 342 22.93 4.09 3.11
CA THR A 342 22.79 2.78 3.76
C THR A 342 23.12 1.65 2.79
N GLN A 343 22.69 1.76 1.53
CA GLN A 343 23.05 0.79 0.50
C GLN A 343 24.55 0.77 0.23
N ALA A 344 25.21 1.94 0.22
CA ALA A 344 26.67 2.01 0.08
C ALA A 344 27.41 1.28 1.20
N VAL A 345 26.93 1.41 2.45
CA VAL A 345 27.52 0.68 3.59
C VAL A 345 27.36 -0.83 3.41
N VAL A 346 26.17 -1.30 3.03
CA VAL A 346 25.93 -2.74 2.77
C VAL A 346 26.79 -3.25 1.61
N CYS A 347 26.97 -2.45 0.56
CA CYS A 347 27.86 -2.76 -0.55
C CYS A 347 29.32 -2.92 -0.09
N ASP A 348 29.78 -2.07 0.84
CA ASP A 348 31.12 -2.16 1.42
C ASP A 348 31.28 -3.36 2.35
N ASP A 349 30.27 -3.64 3.19
CA ASP A 349 30.23 -4.80 4.09
C ASP A 349 30.29 -6.12 3.31
N LEU A 350 29.66 -6.19 2.14
CA LEU A 350 29.72 -7.32 1.22
C LEU A 350 31.00 -7.35 0.36
N GLY A 351 31.86 -6.34 0.46
CA GLY A 351 33.12 -6.25 -0.29
C GLY A 351 32.95 -6.19 -1.81
N MET A 352 31.79 -5.75 -2.30
CA MET A 352 31.44 -5.80 -3.73
C MET A 352 32.32 -4.89 -4.59
N THR A 353 32.84 -3.81 -4.01
CA THR A 353 33.71 -2.84 -4.68
C THR A 353 34.97 -3.47 -5.27
N ASN A 354 35.46 -4.56 -4.69
CA ASN A 354 36.63 -5.30 -5.16
C ASN A 354 36.37 -6.06 -6.47
N TYR A 355 35.12 -6.36 -6.81
CA TYR A 355 34.73 -7.19 -7.95
C TYR A 355 34.18 -6.38 -9.13
N ALA A 356 33.94 -5.08 -8.94
CA ALA A 356 33.41 -4.19 -9.96
C ALA A 356 34.40 -3.93 -11.10
N VAL A 357 33.88 -3.82 -12.32
CA VAL A 357 34.65 -3.64 -13.55
C VAL A 357 34.52 -2.21 -14.03
N TYR A 358 35.66 -1.54 -14.23
CA TYR A 358 35.73 -0.14 -14.68
C TYR A 358 36.59 -0.01 -15.93
N SER A 359 36.20 0.89 -16.84
CA SER A 359 37.04 1.27 -17.98
C SER A 359 38.33 1.95 -17.53
N HIS A 360 38.25 2.74 -16.47
CA HIS A 360 39.37 3.48 -15.88
C HIS A 360 39.33 3.24 -14.37
N PRO A 361 40.45 2.85 -13.73
CA PRO A 361 40.47 2.59 -12.30
C PRO A 361 40.16 3.88 -11.53
N LYS A 362 38.97 3.95 -10.93
CA LYS A 362 38.59 5.02 -9.99
C LYS A 362 39.29 4.76 -8.65
N VAL A 363 39.92 5.79 -8.08
CA VAL A 363 40.63 5.69 -6.79
C VAL A 363 39.65 5.44 -5.62
N GLU A 364 38.43 5.95 -5.71
CA GLU A 364 37.39 5.76 -4.69
C GLU A 364 35.99 5.83 -5.32
N LEU A 365 35.09 4.95 -4.89
CA LEU A 365 33.70 4.91 -5.38
C LEU A 365 32.82 5.87 -4.59
N LYS A 366 32.04 6.68 -5.30
CA LYS A 366 31.03 7.53 -4.68
C LYS A 366 29.97 6.68 -4.00
N THR A 367 29.28 7.25 -3.02
CA THR A 367 28.16 6.57 -2.32
C THR A 367 27.05 6.17 -3.28
N LYS A 368 26.77 6.99 -4.31
CA LYS A 368 25.81 6.66 -5.35
C LYS A 368 26.26 5.44 -6.18
N ASP A 369 27.49 5.43 -6.67
CA ASP A 369 28.02 4.32 -7.48
C ASP A 369 27.97 2.98 -6.73
N ARG A 370 28.21 2.97 -5.41
CA ARG A 370 28.08 1.77 -4.55
C ARG A 370 26.64 1.32 -4.36
N ALA A 371 25.73 2.26 -4.16
CA ALA A 371 24.29 1.96 -4.08
C ALA A 371 23.79 1.36 -5.40
N ASP A 372 24.21 1.95 -6.52
CA ASP A 372 23.86 1.47 -7.86
C ASP A 372 24.36 0.03 -8.09
N LEU A 373 25.57 -0.29 -7.63
CA LEU A 373 26.14 -1.64 -7.72
C LEU A 373 25.31 -2.68 -6.94
N LEU A 374 24.87 -2.32 -5.72
CA LEU A 374 24.03 -3.19 -4.91
C LEU A 374 22.67 -3.45 -5.56
N GLU A 375 22.05 -2.41 -6.13
CA GLU A 375 20.78 -2.52 -6.85
C GLU A 375 20.90 -3.38 -8.10
N ALA A 376 21.95 -3.16 -8.90
CA ALA A 376 22.21 -3.96 -10.09
C ALA A 376 22.43 -5.43 -9.74
N PHE A 377 23.13 -5.72 -8.64
CA PHE A 377 23.31 -7.08 -8.12
C PHE A 377 21.98 -7.72 -7.72
N LEU A 378 21.14 -7.02 -6.95
CA LEU A 378 19.82 -7.53 -6.56
C LEU A 378 18.91 -7.74 -7.77
N GLY A 379 18.99 -6.87 -8.78
CA GLY A 379 18.29 -7.03 -10.06
C GLY A 379 18.75 -8.27 -10.82
N ALA A 380 20.06 -8.49 -10.95
CA ALA A 380 20.60 -9.69 -11.58
C ALA A 380 20.23 -10.97 -10.83
N LEU A 381 20.26 -10.92 -9.49
CA LEU A 381 19.82 -12.02 -8.64
C LEU A 381 18.34 -12.35 -8.88
N TYR A 382 17.49 -11.34 -8.97
CA TYR A 382 16.07 -11.50 -9.29
C TYR A 382 15.88 -12.16 -10.67
N VAL A 383 16.53 -11.64 -11.71
CA VAL A 383 16.41 -12.15 -13.09
C VAL A 383 16.90 -13.60 -13.21
N ASP A 384 18.00 -13.96 -12.53
CA ASP A 384 18.55 -15.33 -12.57
C ASP A 384 17.73 -16.34 -11.76
N LYS A 385 17.29 -15.96 -10.55
CA LYS A 385 16.69 -16.89 -9.58
C LYS A 385 15.18 -16.91 -9.53
N VAL A 386 14.53 -15.79 -9.82
CA VAL A 386 13.07 -15.70 -9.69
C VAL A 386 12.37 -16.16 -10.96
N THR A 387 12.99 -16.06 -12.14
CA THR A 387 12.43 -16.69 -13.36
C THR A 387 12.32 -18.22 -13.24
N THR A 388 13.21 -18.86 -12.48
CA THR A 388 13.12 -20.30 -12.17
C THR A 388 12.09 -20.61 -11.06
N LEU A 389 11.98 -19.78 -10.02
CA LEU A 389 10.94 -19.95 -8.99
C LEU A 389 9.52 -19.64 -9.50
N ALA A 390 9.32 -18.58 -10.29
CA ALA A 390 8.03 -18.21 -10.87
C ALA A 390 7.51 -19.27 -11.85
N ARG A 391 8.39 -19.95 -12.62
CA ARG A 391 8.04 -21.10 -13.47
C ARG A 391 7.91 -22.43 -12.69
N CYS A 392 8.57 -22.59 -11.54
CA CYS A 392 8.35 -23.75 -10.68
C CYS A 392 7.01 -23.69 -9.93
N PHE A 393 6.52 -22.50 -9.59
CA PHE A 393 5.19 -22.33 -9.01
C PHE A 393 4.04 -22.65 -9.99
N THR A 394 4.28 -22.61 -11.31
CA THR A 394 3.25 -22.94 -12.32
C THR A 394 3.06 -24.44 -12.58
N HIS A 395 3.89 -25.33 -12.00
CA HIS A 395 3.78 -26.77 -12.22
C HIS A 395 3.44 -27.61 -10.99
N HIS A 396 3.28 -27.00 -9.81
CA HIS A 396 2.87 -27.69 -8.57
C HIS A 396 1.72 -26.97 -7.85
N SER A 397 0.58 -26.88 -8.54
CA SER A 397 -0.73 -26.66 -7.93
C SER A 397 -1.76 -27.56 -8.60
#